data_AF-A0A355FVA0-F1
#
_entry.id   AF-A0A355FVA0-F1
#
_cell.length_a   1.000
_cell.length_b   1.000
_cell.length_c   1.000
_cell.angle_alpha   90.00
_cell.angle_beta   90.00
_cell.angle_gamma   90.00
#
_symmetry.space_group_name_H-M   'P 1'
#
loop_
_entity.id
_entity.type
_entity.pdbx_description
1 polymer ?
#
loop_
_entity_poly.entity_id
_entity_poly.type
_entity_poly.pdbx_seq_one_letter_code
_entity_poly.pdbx_strand_id
1 'polypeptide(L)'
;MTNTFKSGLVQLGQWFRGELPGRGGDDADLLSTAEGQNRWFTPDFVRMALHANGTMLDPLTLDRWTDEYPELSMERKPQRIGLVLAGNLPMVGWHDI
;
A
#
# COMPACT_ATOMS: atom_id res chain seq x y z
N MET A 1 -7.08 -22.74 3.59
CA MET A 1 -6.89 -21.55 2.73
C MET A 1 -5.40 -21.35 2.58
N THR A 2 -4.88 -21.20 1.36
CA THR A 2 -3.46 -20.85 1.17
C THR A 2 -3.27 -19.40 1.60
N ASN A 3 -2.30 -19.13 2.47
CA ASN A 3 -1.99 -17.77 2.90
C ASN A 3 -1.39 -16.99 1.71
N THR A 4 -2.18 -16.11 1.09
CA THR A 4 -1.77 -15.27 -0.05
C THR A 4 -1.29 -13.88 0.38
N PHE A 5 -1.08 -13.64 1.68
CA PHE A 5 -0.73 -12.34 2.24
C PHE A 5 0.50 -11.73 1.57
N LYS A 6 1.63 -12.45 1.57
CA LYS A 6 2.89 -11.96 1.00
C LYS A 6 2.76 -11.67 -0.49
N SER A 7 2.21 -12.60 -1.27
CA SER A 7 2.01 -12.40 -2.71
C SER A 7 1.07 -11.22 -3.01
N GLY A 8 0.09 -10.97 -2.14
CA GLY A 8 -0.82 -9.83 -2.26
C GLY A 8 -0.12 -8.51 -1.98
N LEU A 9 0.70 -8.44 -0.93
CA LEU A 9 1.50 -7.25 -0.63
C LEU A 9 2.51 -6.92 -1.72
N VAL A 10 3.18 -7.94 -2.27
CA VAL A 10 4.10 -7.76 -3.41
C VAL A 10 3.36 -7.16 -4.61
N GLN A 11 2.21 -7.73 -4.99
CA GLN A 11 1.39 -7.21 -6.09
C GLN A 11 0.91 -5.78 -5.83
N LEU A 12 0.52 -5.46 -4.58
CA LEU A 12 0.15 -4.11 -4.19
C LEU A 12 1.33 -3.14 -4.32
N GLY A 13 2.54 -3.57 -3.96
CA GLY A 13 3.77 -2.81 -4.15
C GLY A 13 4.02 -2.46 -5.61
N GLN A 14 3.86 -3.44 -6.51
CA GLN A 14 4.00 -3.24 -7.97
C GLN A 14 2.96 -2.24 -8.50
N TRP A 15 1.72 -2.35 -8.02
CA TRP A 15 0.65 -1.41 -8.34
C TRP A 15 0.99 0.02 -7.87
N PHE A 16 1.43 0.19 -6.61
CA PHE A 16 1.86 1.48 -6.08
C PHE A 16 3.01 2.11 -6.88
N ARG A 17 3.99 1.31 -7.32
CA ARG A 17 5.14 1.79 -8.08
C ARG A 17 4.84 2.06 -9.57
N GLY A 18 3.60 1.84 -10.03
CA GLY A 18 3.24 2.06 -11.43
C GLY A 18 3.80 1.01 -12.40
N GLU A 19 4.23 -0.15 -11.91
CA GLU A 19 4.78 -1.22 -12.78
C GLU A 19 3.72 -1.85 -13.69
N LEU A 20 2.44 -1.55 -13.42
CA LEU A 20 1.30 -1.93 -14.24
C LEU A 20 0.86 -0.72 -15.06
N PRO A 21 0.99 -0.76 -16.41
CA PRO A 21 0.67 0.38 -17.26
C PRO A 21 -0.74 0.93 -17.03
N GLY A 22 -0.82 2.24 -16.76
CA GLY A 22 -2.09 2.95 -16.54
C GLY A 22 -2.81 2.57 -15.23
N ARG A 23 -2.09 2.05 -14.24
CA ARG A 23 -2.62 1.67 -12.93
C ARG A 23 -1.78 2.29 -11.81
N GLY A 24 -2.39 2.45 -10.63
CA GLY A 24 -1.70 2.89 -9.42
C GLY A 24 -1.04 4.24 -9.57
N GLY A 25 0.27 4.32 -9.38
CA GLY A 25 1.04 5.56 -9.50
C GLY A 25 0.97 6.24 -10.89
N ASP A 26 0.57 5.49 -11.92
CA ASP A 26 0.46 5.97 -13.30
C ASP A 26 -0.98 6.13 -13.80
N ASP A 27 -1.97 5.94 -12.92
CA ASP A 27 -3.38 6.10 -13.25
C ASP A 27 -3.78 7.59 -13.22
N ALA A 28 -3.86 8.23 -14.38
CA ALA A 28 -4.17 9.66 -14.49
C ALA A 28 -5.56 10.02 -13.93
N ASP A 29 -6.55 9.14 -14.09
CA ASP A 29 -7.91 9.39 -13.61
C ASP A 29 -7.96 9.30 -12.08
N LEU A 30 -7.23 8.35 -11.49
CA LEU A 30 -7.06 8.24 -10.04
C LEU A 30 -6.41 9.49 -9.46
N LEU A 31 -5.31 9.95 -10.07
CA LEU A 31 -4.56 11.11 -9.59
C LEU A 31 -5.41 12.39 -9.70
N SER A 32 -6.12 12.58 -10.80
CA SER A 32 -7.03 13.72 -10.98
C SER A 32 -8.19 13.67 -9.98
N THR A 33 -8.74 12.49 -9.72
CA THR A 33 -9.81 12.32 -8.73
C THR A 33 -9.32 12.65 -7.31
N ALA A 34 -8.11 12.21 -6.95
CA ALA A 34 -7.52 12.50 -5.64
C ALA A 34 -7.31 14.01 -5.43
N GLU A 35 -6.77 14.71 -6.43
CA GLU A 35 -6.60 16.17 -6.39
C GLU A 35 -7.96 16.90 -6.30
N GLY A 36 -8.98 16.40 -7.01
CA GLY A 36 -10.33 16.96 -6.97
C GLY A 36 -11.01 16.83 -5.59
N GLN A 37 -10.70 15.78 -4.84
CA GLN A 37 -11.19 15.57 -3.48
C GLN A 37 -10.40 16.35 -2.44
N ASN A 38 -9.08 16.44 -2.61
CA ASN A 38 -8.20 17.22 -1.75
C ASN A 38 -7.11 17.89 -2.58
N ARG A 39 -7.14 19.22 -2.65
CA ARG A 39 -6.20 20.03 -3.44
C ARG A 39 -4.74 19.93 -2.99
N TRP A 40 -4.47 19.37 -1.81
CA TRP A 40 -3.11 19.07 -1.35
C TRP A 40 -2.56 17.78 -1.96
N PHE A 41 -3.42 16.95 -2.55
CA PHE A 41 -3.07 15.67 -3.17
C PHE A 41 -2.76 15.89 -4.65
N THR A 42 -1.78 16.73 -4.93
CA THR A 42 -1.33 16.96 -6.32
C THR A 42 -0.86 15.63 -6.92
N PRO A 43 -1.02 15.42 -8.24
CA PRO A 43 -0.60 14.18 -8.89
C PRO A 43 0.84 13.76 -8.56
N ASP A 44 1.76 14.73 -8.46
CA ASP A 44 3.15 14.48 -8.14
C ASP A 44 3.35 14.00 -6.70
N PHE A 45 2.67 14.60 -5.73
CA PHE A 45 2.77 14.17 -4.33
C PHE A 45 2.09 12.82 -4.09
N VAL A 46 0.96 12.55 -4.74
CA VAL A 46 0.31 11.24 -4.67
C VAL A 46 1.19 10.16 -5.29
N ARG A 47 1.78 10.41 -6.46
CA ARG A 47 2.71 9.47 -7.10
C ARG A 47 3.94 9.23 -6.24
N MET A 48 4.52 10.27 -5.65
CA MET A 48 5.65 10.16 -4.73
C MET A 48 5.30 9.30 -3.51
N ALA A 49 4.14 9.55 -2.89
CA ALA A 49 3.66 8.77 -1.76
C ALA A 49 3.41 7.30 -2.12
N LEU A 50 2.74 7.04 -3.25
CA LEU A 50 2.52 5.69 -3.78
C LEU A 50 3.85 4.98 -3.99
N HIS A 51 4.78 5.59 -4.72
CA HIS A 51 6.09 4.98 -5.00
C HIS A 51 6.87 4.66 -3.71
N ALA A 52 6.91 5.58 -2.74
CA ALA A 52 7.59 5.38 -1.47
C ALA A 52 7.00 4.19 -0.69
N ASN A 53 5.68 4.15 -0.52
CA ASN A 53 5.00 3.04 0.15
C ASN A 53 5.15 1.72 -0.63
N GLY A 54 5.09 1.79 -1.96
CA GLY A 54 5.32 0.64 -2.82
C GLY A 54 6.73 0.07 -2.66
N THR A 55 7.75 0.90 -2.48
CA THR A 55 9.14 0.44 -2.25
C THR A 55 9.29 -0.40 -0.99
N MET A 56 8.49 -0.12 0.06
CA MET A 56 8.48 -0.92 1.29
C MET A 56 7.87 -2.32 1.09
N LEU A 57 7.06 -2.50 0.05
CA LEU A 57 6.41 -3.77 -0.31
C LEU A 57 7.24 -4.61 -1.30
N ASP A 58 8.55 -4.38 -1.36
CA ASP A 58 9.49 -5.23 -2.10
C ASP A 58 9.55 -6.64 -1.48
N PRO A 59 9.63 -7.72 -2.27
CA PRO A 59 9.69 -9.09 -1.77
C PRO A 59 10.77 -9.32 -0.70
N LEU A 60 11.98 -8.77 -0.88
CA LEU A 60 13.10 -8.96 0.05
C LEU A 60 12.88 -8.18 1.35
N THR A 61 12.29 -6.99 1.26
CA THR A 61 11.93 -6.19 2.44
C THR A 61 10.84 -6.89 3.25
N LEU A 62 9.81 -7.41 2.56
CA LEU A 62 8.73 -8.16 3.19
C LEU A 62 9.23 -9.45 3.82
N ASP A 63 10.11 -10.21 3.16
CA ASP A 63 10.72 -11.43 3.72
C ASP A 63 11.37 -11.14 5.06
N ARG A 64 12.32 -10.19 5.07
CA ARG A 64 13.02 -9.78 6.27
C ARG A 64 12.07 -9.32 7.38
N TRP A 65 11.03 -8.56 7.04
CA TRP A 65 10.05 -8.08 8.03
C TRP A 65 9.21 -9.24 8.59
N THR A 66 8.70 -10.13 7.74
CA THR A 66 7.80 -11.21 8.18
C THR A 66 8.53 -12.34 8.90
N ASP A 67 9.82 -12.55 8.63
CA ASP A 67 10.64 -13.56 9.29
C ASP A 67 10.79 -13.30 10.81
N GLU A 68 10.62 -12.06 11.25
CA GLU A 68 10.61 -11.68 12.67
C GLU A 68 9.34 -12.10 13.42
N TYR A 69 8.32 -12.60 12.71
CA TYR A 69 7.01 -12.98 13.28
C TYR A 69 6.62 -14.40 12.88
N PRO A 70 7.22 -15.44 13.50
CA PRO A 70 6.92 -16.84 13.22
C PRO A 70 5.43 -17.20 13.36
N GLU A 71 4.69 -16.46 14.18
CA GLU A 71 3.28 -16.70 14.42
C GLU A 71 2.37 -16.34 13.24
N LEU A 72 2.89 -15.68 12.20
CA LEU A 72 2.18 -15.43 10.95
C LEU A 72 1.91 -16.71 10.15
N SER A 73 2.70 -17.78 10.37
CA SER A 73 2.47 -19.08 9.75
C SER A 73 1.42 -19.93 10.49
N MET A 74 0.96 -19.49 11.67
CA MET A 74 -0.05 -20.20 12.44
C MET A 74 -1.46 -19.77 12.02
N GLU A 75 -2.39 -20.73 12.00
CA GLU A 75 -3.79 -20.44 11.74
C GLU A 75 -4.39 -19.63 12.90
N ARG A 76 -4.99 -18.47 12.57
CA ARG A 76 -5.61 -17.58 13.55
C ARG A 76 -7.08 -17.38 13.19
N LYS A 77 -7.93 -17.28 14.22
CA LYS A 77 -9.33 -16.94 14.02
C LYS A 77 -9.43 -15.46 13.58
N PRO A 78 -10.10 -15.15 12.45
CA PRO A 78 -10.26 -13.78 12.00
C PRO A 78 -10.95 -12.92 13.06
N GLN A 79 -10.47 -11.69 13.23
CA GLN A 79 -11.06 -10.69 14.11
C GLN A 79 -11.46 -9.46 13.30
N ARG A 80 -12.56 -8.82 13.70
CA ARG A 80 -12.96 -7.54 13.13
C ARG A 80 -12.19 -6.44 13.84
N ILE A 81 -11.29 -5.80 13.11
CA ILE A 81 -10.48 -4.68 13.60
C ILE A 81 -10.98 -3.40 12.91
N GLY A 82 -11.22 -2.35 13.69
CA GLY A 82 -11.52 -1.01 13.18
C GLY A 82 -10.27 -0.16 13.20
N LEU A 83 -9.97 0.52 12.09
CA LEU A 83 -8.85 1.45 11.97
C LEU A 83 -9.39 2.86 11.74
N VAL A 84 -8.87 3.82 12.49
CA VAL A 84 -9.12 5.26 12.29
C VAL A 84 -7.79 5.89 11.96
N LEU A 85 -7.64 6.33 10.71
CA LEU A 85 -6.36 6.74 10.14
C LEU A 85 -6.40 8.21 9.74
N ALA A 86 -5.23 8.85 9.73
CA ALA A 86 -5.10 10.21 9.25
C ALA A 86 -5.32 10.28 7.72
N GLY A 87 -5.97 11.36 7.26
CA GLY A 87 -6.33 11.59 5.85
C GLY A 87 -5.93 12.97 5.33
N ASN A 88 -5.09 13.69 6.05
CA ASN A 88 -4.68 15.05 5.72
C ASN A 88 -3.52 15.14 4.71
N LEU A 89 -2.73 14.06 4.56
CA LEU A 89 -1.64 13.94 3.59
C LEU A 89 -1.85 12.70 2.71
N PRO A 90 -1.33 12.68 1.46
CA PRO A 90 -1.44 11.50 0.61
C PRO A 90 -0.90 10.26 1.31
N MET A 91 -1.73 9.22 1.41
CA MET A 91 -1.37 7.91 1.97
C MET A 91 -0.82 7.90 3.40
N VAL A 92 -0.97 8.96 4.20
CA VAL A 92 -0.43 8.97 5.58
C VAL A 92 -1.03 7.88 6.45
N GLY A 93 -2.34 7.60 6.29
CA GLY A 93 -2.98 6.50 7.00
C GLY A 93 -2.41 5.12 6.68
N TRP A 94 -1.87 4.90 5.47
CA TRP A 94 -1.21 3.66 5.11
C TRP A 94 0.18 3.57 5.75
N HIS A 95 0.93 4.68 5.74
CA HIS A 95 2.26 4.76 6.34
C HIS A 95 2.24 4.43 7.85
N ASP A 96 1.13 4.74 8.54
CA ASP A 96 0.99 4.50 9.98
C ASP A 96 0.61 3.04 10.34
N ILE A 97 0.38 2.16 9.35
CA ILE A 97 0.07 0.73 9.54
C ILE A 97 1.34 -0.10 9.46
#